data_AF-A0A7U9S8L2-F1
#
_entry.id   AF-A0A7U9S8L2-F1
#
_cell.length_a   1.000
_cell.length_b   1.000
_cell.length_c   1.000
_cell.angle_alpha   90.00
_cell.angle_beta   90.00
_cell.angle_gamma   90.00
#
_symmetry.space_group_name_H-M   'P 1'
#
loop_
_entity.id
_entity.type
_entity.pdbx_description
1 polymer ?
#
loop_
_entity_poly.entity_id
_entity_poly.type
_entity_poly.pdbx_seq_one_letter_code
_entity_poly.pdbx_strand_id
1 'polypeptide(L)'
;MSVEQDKKIQSLYASLKNVMTQNLDKDEQEQLLEWVHTLILDTSKERKFQNINGLLKSLHTKESTQYKELVQKKELVRHKNYPTNLKIGDIVSVKYGFGYCSEISNTHYGIVFSEYVAGLYLILPLSSEPLKKKILYLDNLNLPNKDGIKNKRSYIQLNHAKFMYYRRLEKIKGRGTINIGSEEIKRISKEFIDFLNLPIDTDNN
;
A
#
# COMPACT_ATOMS: atom_id res chain seq x y z
N MET A 1 -17.80 21.07 -16.03
CA MET A 1 -16.74 21.65 -15.15
C MET A 1 -16.80 23.15 -15.29
N SER A 2 -16.53 23.91 -14.22
CA SER A 2 -16.56 25.38 -14.27
C SER A 2 -15.25 25.93 -14.84
N VAL A 3 -15.31 27.06 -15.56
CA VAL A 3 -14.14 27.76 -16.14
C VAL A 3 -13.06 28.08 -15.09
N GLU A 4 -13.49 28.30 -13.84
CA GLU A 4 -12.62 28.60 -12.71
C GLU A 4 -11.85 27.37 -12.20
N GLN A 5 -12.48 26.19 -12.24
CA GLN A 5 -11.81 24.92 -11.95
C GLN A 5 -10.77 24.59 -13.03
N ASP A 6 -11.08 24.85 -14.30
CA ASP A 6 -10.15 24.61 -15.40
C ASP A 6 -8.91 25.51 -15.32
N LYS A 7 -9.09 26.80 -15.01
CA LYS A 7 -7.96 27.73 -14.80
C LYS A 7 -7.08 27.32 -13.61
N LYS A 8 -7.67 26.88 -12.50
CA LYS A 8 -6.91 26.37 -11.34
C LYS A 8 -6.10 25.12 -11.70
N ILE A 9 -6.70 24.18 -12.43
CA ILE A 9 -6.03 22.95 -12.86
C ILE A 9 -4.88 23.29 -13.81
N GLN A 10 -5.07 24.16 -14.79
CA GLN A 10 -4.01 24.58 -15.72
C GLN A 10 -2.86 25.31 -15.03
N SER A 11 -3.16 26.18 -14.05
CA SER A 11 -2.12 26.86 -13.25
C SER A 11 -1.30 25.86 -12.43
N LEU A 12 -1.94 24.84 -11.85
CA LEU A 12 -1.26 23.77 -11.10
C LEU A 12 -0.38 22.90 -12.00
N TYR A 13 -0.86 22.57 -13.20
CA TYR A 13 -0.06 21.86 -14.20
C TYR A 13 1.13 22.68 -14.67
N ALA A 14 0.97 23.98 -14.88
CA ALA A 14 2.05 24.87 -15.29
C ALA A 14 3.14 25.02 -14.22
N SER A 15 2.76 25.10 -12.93
CA SER A 15 3.72 25.17 -11.83
C SER A 15 4.46 23.84 -11.64
N LEU A 16 3.76 22.71 -11.75
CA LEU A 16 4.37 21.39 -11.71
C LEU A 16 5.30 21.14 -12.91
N LYS A 17 4.95 21.65 -14.10
CA LYS A 17 5.74 21.43 -15.34
C LYS A 17 7.17 21.94 -15.20
N ASN A 18 7.37 23.13 -14.66
CA ASN A 18 8.71 23.70 -14.48
C ASN A 18 9.54 22.89 -13.47
N VAL A 19 8.92 22.50 -12.35
CA VAL A 19 9.58 21.67 -11.33
C VAL A 19 9.95 20.29 -11.88
N MET A 20 9.03 19.65 -12.60
CA MET A 20 9.27 18.35 -13.26
C MET A 20 10.41 18.43 -14.28
N THR A 21 10.39 19.46 -15.14
CA THR A 21 11.41 19.64 -16.19
C THR A 21 12.81 19.89 -15.62
N GLN A 22 12.90 20.53 -14.45
CA GLN A 22 14.17 20.86 -13.81
C GLN A 22 14.77 19.71 -12.97
N ASN A 23 13.97 18.78 -12.49
CA ASN A 23 14.38 17.81 -11.47
C ASN A 23 14.25 16.34 -11.88
N LEU A 24 13.50 16.05 -12.95
CA LEU A 24 13.19 14.68 -13.37
C LEU A 24 13.54 14.50 -14.84
N ASP A 25 14.05 13.34 -15.20
CA ASP A 25 14.18 12.96 -16.61
C ASP A 25 12.80 12.65 -17.23
N LYS A 26 12.75 12.43 -18.55
CA LYS A 26 11.46 12.21 -19.24
C LYS A 26 10.73 10.96 -18.78
N ASP A 27 11.47 9.90 -18.43
CA ASP A 27 10.87 8.63 -18.02
C ASP A 27 10.28 8.76 -16.61
N GLU A 28 10.99 9.43 -15.70
CA GLU A 28 10.52 9.78 -14.37
C GLU A 28 9.29 10.71 -14.41
N GLN A 29 9.26 11.67 -15.34
CA GLN A 29 8.10 12.54 -15.56
C GLN A 29 6.86 11.75 -15.98
N GLU A 30 7.00 10.81 -16.91
CA GLU A 30 5.88 9.97 -17.37
C GLU A 30 5.35 9.10 -16.23
N GLN A 31 6.25 8.45 -15.48
CA GLN A 31 5.89 7.65 -14.30
C GLN A 31 5.16 8.48 -13.24
N LEU A 32 5.62 9.70 -12.97
CA LEU A 32 4.99 10.60 -12.02
C LEU A 32 3.58 10.98 -12.47
N LEU A 33 3.40 11.33 -13.75
CA LEU A 33 2.10 11.72 -14.29
C LEU A 33 1.10 10.57 -14.30
N GLU A 34 1.53 9.36 -14.68
CA GLU A 34 0.71 8.15 -14.62
C GLU A 34 0.27 7.86 -13.18
N TRP A 35 1.20 7.99 -12.23
CA TRP A 35 0.92 7.82 -10.81
C TRP A 35 -0.08 8.85 -10.28
N VAL A 36 0.10 10.14 -10.60
CA VAL A 36 -0.82 11.22 -10.22
C VAL A 36 -2.21 10.98 -10.79
N HIS A 37 -2.31 10.62 -12.07
CA HIS A 37 -3.58 10.33 -12.72
C HIS A 37 -4.31 9.17 -12.04
N THR A 38 -3.58 8.08 -11.75
CA THR A 38 -4.12 6.93 -10.99
C THR A 38 -4.62 7.38 -9.62
N LEU A 39 -3.85 8.20 -8.91
CA LEU A 39 -4.19 8.70 -7.57
C LEU A 39 -5.46 9.57 -7.58
N ILE A 40 -5.67 10.38 -8.62
CA ILE A 40 -6.89 11.19 -8.78
C ILE A 40 -8.12 10.29 -9.00
N LEU A 41 -8.02 9.34 -9.93
CA LEU A 41 -9.12 8.39 -10.21
C LEU A 41 -9.48 7.57 -8.98
N ASP A 42 -8.46 7.10 -8.27
CA ASP A 42 -8.58 6.40 -7.01
C ASP A 42 -9.29 7.29 -5.98
N THR A 43 -8.83 8.52 -5.77
CA THR A 43 -9.45 9.45 -4.80
C THR A 43 -10.92 9.73 -5.12
N SER A 44 -11.28 9.85 -6.40
CA SER A 44 -12.67 10.04 -6.84
C SER A 44 -13.55 8.85 -6.48
N LYS A 45 -13.09 7.62 -6.75
CA LYS A 45 -13.82 6.39 -6.38
C LYS A 45 -14.00 6.27 -4.86
N GLU A 46 -12.97 6.61 -4.10
CA GLU A 46 -13.00 6.55 -2.64
C GLU A 46 -14.01 7.54 -2.04
N ARG A 47 -14.06 8.78 -2.55
CA ARG A 47 -15.09 9.74 -2.12
C ARG A 47 -16.50 9.21 -2.35
N LYS A 48 -16.75 8.59 -3.50
CA LYS A 48 -18.04 7.94 -3.78
C LYS A 48 -18.32 6.81 -2.79
N PHE A 49 -17.33 5.97 -2.52
CA PHE A 49 -17.44 4.86 -1.56
C PHE A 49 -17.74 5.36 -0.14
N GLN A 50 -17.04 6.41 0.33
CA GLN A 50 -17.27 7.00 1.65
C GLN A 50 -18.63 7.67 1.77
N ASN A 51 -19.09 8.37 0.73
CA ASN A 51 -20.43 8.95 0.70
C ASN A 51 -21.50 7.84 0.81
N ILE A 52 -21.36 6.76 0.04
CA ILE A 52 -22.30 5.63 0.13
C ILE A 52 -22.26 4.98 1.52
N ASN A 53 -21.07 4.82 2.13
CA ASN A 53 -20.97 4.32 3.51
C ASN A 53 -21.63 5.26 4.53
N GLY A 54 -21.51 6.57 4.36
CA GLY A 54 -22.20 7.56 5.18
C GLY A 54 -23.71 7.40 5.11
N LEU A 55 -24.26 7.29 3.89
CA LEU A 55 -25.68 7.03 3.66
C LEU A 55 -26.14 5.70 4.26
N LEU A 56 -25.35 4.63 4.11
CA LEU A 56 -25.66 3.33 4.70
C LEU A 56 -25.71 3.39 6.24
N LYS A 57 -24.83 4.17 6.88
CA LYS A 57 -24.83 4.35 8.34
C LYS A 57 -26.05 5.13 8.84
N SER A 58 -26.60 6.03 8.03
CA SER A 58 -27.81 6.78 8.38
C SER A 58 -29.10 5.99 8.22
N LEU A 59 -29.07 4.81 7.61
CA LEU A 59 -30.26 3.98 7.45
C LEU A 59 -30.50 3.11 8.68
N HIS A 60 -31.71 3.22 9.25
CA HIS A 60 -32.12 2.46 10.43
C HIS A 60 -32.41 0.98 10.15
N THR A 61 -32.71 0.61 8.89
CA THR A 61 -33.06 -0.77 8.53
C THR A 61 -32.26 -1.26 7.32
N LYS A 62 -31.76 -2.49 7.42
CA LYS A 62 -31.05 -3.18 6.34
C LYS A 62 -31.99 -3.80 5.28
N GLU A 63 -33.29 -3.78 5.55
CA GLU A 63 -34.30 -4.42 4.71
C GLU A 63 -34.90 -3.46 3.67
N SER A 64 -34.74 -2.15 3.86
CA SER A 64 -35.24 -1.14 2.94
C SER A 64 -34.67 -1.31 1.52
N THR A 65 -35.49 -1.03 0.51
CA THR A 65 -35.06 -1.02 -0.90
C THR A 65 -33.87 -0.08 -1.11
N GLN A 66 -33.88 1.07 -0.44
CA GLN A 66 -32.80 2.04 -0.44
C GLN A 66 -31.47 1.46 0.08
N TYR A 67 -31.50 0.65 1.15
CA TYR A 67 -30.30 -0.03 1.65
C TYR A 67 -29.74 -0.99 0.59
N LYS A 68 -30.59 -1.80 -0.03
CA LYS A 68 -30.18 -2.76 -1.07
C LYS A 68 -29.56 -2.06 -2.28
N GLU A 69 -30.16 -0.96 -2.74
CA GLU A 69 -29.61 -0.14 -3.82
C GLU A 69 -28.25 0.48 -3.48
N LEU A 70 -28.08 0.99 -2.25
CA LEU A 70 -26.81 1.54 -1.80
C LEU A 70 -25.72 0.47 -1.69
N VAL A 71 -26.07 -0.75 -1.25
CA VAL A 71 -25.13 -1.89 -1.25
C VAL A 71 -24.68 -2.23 -2.67
N GLN A 72 -25.60 -2.27 -3.64
CA GLN A 72 -25.23 -2.50 -5.05
C GLN A 72 -24.32 -1.39 -5.59
N LYS A 73 -24.67 -0.12 -5.35
CA LYS A 73 -23.83 1.03 -5.73
C LYS A 73 -22.45 0.98 -5.07
N LYS A 74 -22.37 0.53 -3.81
CA LYS A 74 -21.12 0.36 -3.08
C LYS A 74 -20.20 -0.66 -3.74
N GLU A 75 -20.73 -1.81 -4.14
CA GLU A 75 -19.93 -2.84 -4.81
C GLU A 75 -19.42 -2.39 -6.19
N LEU A 76 -20.19 -1.57 -6.92
CA LEU A 76 -19.76 -1.02 -8.22
C LEU A 76 -18.56 -0.07 -8.12
N VAL A 77 -18.46 0.69 -7.03
CA VAL A 77 -17.34 1.63 -6.81
C VAL A 77 -16.19 1.00 -6.02
N ARG A 78 -16.36 -0.21 -5.51
CA ARG A 78 -15.35 -0.94 -4.76
C ARG A 78 -14.20 -1.34 -5.68
N HIS A 79 -12.98 -1.15 -5.20
CA HIS A 79 -11.81 -1.67 -5.90
C HIS A 79 -11.80 -3.20 -5.86
N LYS A 80 -11.83 -3.83 -7.04
CA LYS A 80 -11.92 -5.29 -7.20
C LYS A 80 -10.79 -6.08 -6.51
N ASN A 81 -9.62 -5.48 -6.39
CA ASN A 81 -8.41 -6.16 -5.91
C ASN A 81 -8.09 -5.91 -4.43
N TYR A 82 -8.87 -5.08 -3.74
CA TYR A 82 -8.58 -4.79 -2.33
C TYR A 82 -8.91 -6.02 -1.48
N PRO A 83 -7.96 -6.49 -0.65
CA PRO A 83 -8.22 -7.58 0.26
C PRO A 83 -9.24 -7.14 1.31
N THR A 84 -10.11 -8.06 1.69
CA THR A 84 -11.22 -7.82 2.62
C THR A 84 -10.95 -8.67 3.85
N ASN A 85 -10.97 -8.06 5.03
CA ASN A 85 -10.68 -8.73 6.31
C ASN A 85 -9.22 -9.21 6.43
N LEU A 86 -8.26 -8.30 6.20
CA LEU A 86 -6.85 -8.58 6.48
C LEU A 86 -6.62 -8.86 7.95
N LYS A 87 -5.78 -9.86 8.23
CA LYS A 87 -5.33 -10.23 9.57
C LYS A 87 -3.81 -10.02 9.69
N ILE A 88 -3.35 -9.88 10.92
CA ILE A 88 -1.91 -9.89 11.21
C ILE A 88 -1.31 -11.20 10.67
N GLY A 89 -0.18 -11.09 9.98
CA GLY A 89 0.49 -12.20 9.30
C GLY A 89 0.06 -12.45 7.86
N ASP A 90 -0.99 -11.81 7.37
CA ASP A 90 -1.36 -11.92 5.95
C ASP A 90 -0.29 -11.29 5.05
N ILE A 91 0.00 -11.94 3.94
CA ILE A 91 0.86 -11.40 2.87
C ILE A 91 0.00 -10.72 1.82
N VAL A 92 0.37 -9.50 1.47
CA VAL A 92 -0.31 -8.67 0.48
C VAL A 92 0.66 -8.14 -0.56
N SER A 93 0.14 -7.83 -1.75
CA SER A 93 0.85 -7.01 -2.73
C SER A 93 0.65 -5.54 -2.36
N VAL A 94 1.73 -4.75 -2.28
CA VAL A 94 1.69 -3.38 -1.78
C VAL A 94 2.25 -2.42 -2.81
N LYS A 95 1.47 -1.40 -3.15
CA LYS A 95 1.84 -0.31 -4.05
C LYS A 95 2.52 0.81 -3.26
N TYR A 96 3.86 0.82 -3.22
CA TYR A 96 4.62 1.86 -2.52
C TYR A 96 4.60 3.22 -3.24
N GLY A 97 4.37 3.23 -4.56
CA GLY A 97 4.34 4.46 -5.36
C GLY A 97 5.75 5.00 -5.59
N PHE A 98 5.86 6.29 -5.91
CA PHE A 98 7.16 6.94 -6.09
C PHE A 98 7.90 7.02 -4.75
N GLY A 99 9.06 6.37 -4.66
CA GLY A 99 9.92 6.39 -3.47
C GLY A 99 11.03 7.43 -3.62
N TYR A 100 11.44 8.04 -2.52
CA TYR A 100 12.54 8.99 -2.51
C TYR A 100 13.83 8.32 -2.02
N CYS A 101 14.95 8.60 -2.69
CA CYS A 101 16.27 8.06 -2.35
C CYS A 101 16.26 6.52 -2.28
N SER A 102 16.60 5.94 -1.12
CA SER A 102 16.68 4.50 -0.91
C SER A 102 15.33 3.88 -0.52
N GLU A 103 14.22 4.62 -0.55
CA GLU A 103 12.90 4.06 -0.30
C GLU A 103 12.47 3.05 -1.37
N ILE A 104 11.69 2.05 -0.96
CA ILE A 104 11.05 1.12 -1.89
C ILE A 104 10.05 1.90 -2.75
N SER A 105 10.32 1.97 -4.06
CA SER A 105 9.58 2.79 -5.04
C SER A 105 8.72 2.00 -6.02
N ASN A 106 8.49 0.70 -5.76
CA ASN A 106 7.77 -0.20 -6.68
C ASN A 106 6.73 -1.05 -5.95
N THR A 107 6.01 -1.91 -6.68
CA THR A 107 5.14 -2.90 -6.04
C THR A 107 5.97 -4.01 -5.40
N HIS A 108 5.81 -4.20 -4.09
CA HIS A 108 6.47 -5.24 -3.33
C HIS A 108 5.46 -6.03 -2.52
N TYR A 109 5.79 -7.26 -2.13
CA TYR A 109 5.01 -7.95 -1.12
C TYR A 109 5.27 -7.36 0.26
N GLY A 110 4.31 -7.50 1.17
CA GLY A 110 4.45 -7.06 2.54
C GLY A 110 3.64 -7.92 3.50
N ILE A 111 4.10 -8.00 4.74
CA ILE A 111 3.40 -8.65 5.84
C ILE A 111 2.54 -7.61 6.54
N VAL A 112 1.26 -7.91 6.72
CA VAL A 112 0.36 -7.13 7.58
C VAL A 112 0.77 -7.34 9.04
N PHE A 113 1.21 -6.27 9.69
CA PHE A 113 1.84 -6.33 11.01
C PHE A 113 1.09 -5.56 12.11
N SER A 114 -0.05 -4.97 11.77
CA SER A 114 -0.98 -4.40 12.75
C SER A 114 -2.42 -4.75 12.39
N GLU A 115 -3.32 -4.52 13.34
CA GLU A 115 -4.73 -4.37 13.03
C GLU A 115 -4.98 -3.09 12.21
N TYR A 116 -6.20 -2.97 11.68
CA TYR A 116 -6.64 -1.79 10.97
C TYR A 116 -6.83 -0.62 11.94
N VAL A 117 -6.04 0.44 11.78
CA VAL A 117 -6.15 1.65 12.61
C VAL A 117 -6.28 2.86 11.70
N ALA A 118 -7.40 3.57 11.79
CA ALA A 118 -7.66 4.83 11.07
C ALA A 118 -7.36 4.78 9.55
N GLY A 119 -7.66 3.67 8.87
CA GLY A 119 -7.38 3.54 7.43
C GLY A 119 -6.04 2.88 7.08
N LEU A 120 -5.20 2.61 8.08
CA LEU A 120 -3.82 2.20 7.89
C LEU A 120 -3.60 0.79 8.43
N TYR A 121 -2.64 0.11 7.82
CA TYR A 121 -1.99 -1.09 8.38
C TYR A 121 -0.50 -0.83 8.45
N LEU A 122 0.16 -1.24 9.53
CA LEU A 122 1.61 -1.35 9.55
C LEU A 122 2.01 -2.51 8.65
N ILE A 123 2.85 -2.22 7.66
CA ILE A 123 3.36 -3.22 6.72
C ILE A 123 4.86 -3.37 6.92
N LEU A 124 5.32 -4.61 7.00
CA LEU A 124 6.73 -4.96 6.88
C LEU A 124 7.02 -5.39 5.43
N PRO A 125 7.80 -4.62 4.65
CA PRO A 125 8.07 -4.96 3.26
C PRO A 125 8.92 -6.22 3.11
N LEU A 126 8.68 -6.95 2.02
CA LEU A 126 9.49 -8.08 1.59
C LEU A 126 10.37 -7.69 0.39
N SER A 127 11.61 -8.15 0.41
CA SER A 127 12.59 -7.97 -0.66
C SER A 127 13.21 -9.31 -1.07
N SER A 128 13.76 -9.35 -2.29
CA SER A 128 14.64 -10.44 -2.72
C SER A 128 16.05 -10.32 -2.15
N GLU A 129 16.40 -9.17 -1.57
CA GLU A 129 17.72 -8.90 -1.03
C GLU A 129 17.69 -8.74 0.50
N PRO A 130 18.73 -9.18 1.23
CA PRO A 130 18.80 -9.07 2.68
C PRO A 130 19.08 -7.64 3.14
N LEU A 131 18.51 -7.25 4.29
CA LEU A 131 18.96 -6.07 5.03
C LEU A 131 20.32 -6.37 5.69
N LYS A 132 21.37 -5.65 5.27
CA LYS A 132 22.76 -5.92 5.73
C LYS A 132 22.92 -5.90 7.25
N LYS A 133 22.28 -4.96 7.95
CA LYS A 133 22.38 -4.80 9.41
C LYS A 133 21.71 -5.95 10.18
N LYS A 134 20.67 -6.56 9.62
CA LYS A 134 19.88 -7.59 10.31
C LYS A 134 19.18 -8.49 9.29
N ILE A 135 19.71 -9.70 9.11
CA ILE A 135 19.19 -10.67 8.14
C ILE A 135 18.00 -11.40 8.77
N LEU A 136 16.80 -11.10 8.28
CA LEU A 136 15.56 -11.75 8.67
C LEU A 136 14.81 -12.15 7.40
N TYR A 137 14.36 -13.40 7.30
CA TYR A 137 13.66 -13.89 6.12
C TYR A 137 12.59 -14.94 6.44
N LEU A 138 11.76 -15.20 5.44
CA LEU A 138 10.77 -16.27 5.38
C LEU A 138 11.08 -17.18 4.19
N ASP A 139 11.01 -18.48 4.43
CA ASP A 139 11.16 -19.51 3.39
C ASP A 139 9.80 -19.95 2.85
N ASN A 140 9.81 -20.58 1.67
CA ASN A 140 8.68 -21.37 1.13
C ASN A 140 7.34 -20.63 0.97
N LEU A 141 7.32 -19.29 1.00
CA LEU A 141 6.10 -18.50 0.72
C LEU A 141 5.59 -18.71 -0.72
N ASN A 142 6.48 -19.13 -1.64
CA ASN A 142 6.18 -19.39 -3.05
C ASN A 142 5.44 -18.24 -3.74
N LEU A 143 5.87 -17.01 -3.45
CA LEU A 143 5.31 -15.80 -4.02
C LEU A 143 5.68 -15.69 -5.51
N PRO A 144 4.76 -15.23 -6.38
CA PRO A 144 5.08 -14.94 -7.77
C PRO A 144 6.24 -13.94 -7.85
N ASN A 145 7.28 -14.28 -8.60
CA ASN A 145 8.47 -13.46 -8.77
C ASN A 145 8.91 -13.44 -10.24
N LYS A 146 9.65 -12.41 -10.63
CA LYS A 146 10.10 -12.18 -12.02
C LYS A 146 10.94 -13.34 -12.56
N ASP A 147 11.68 -14.01 -11.68
CA ASP A 147 12.61 -15.09 -12.05
C ASP A 147 11.91 -16.46 -12.18
N GLY A 148 10.63 -16.55 -11.82
CA GLY A 148 9.89 -17.82 -11.81
C GLY A 148 10.40 -18.85 -10.79
N ILE A 149 11.29 -18.45 -9.87
CA ILE A 149 11.97 -19.36 -8.93
C ILE A 149 10.99 -19.75 -7.82
N LYS A 150 10.78 -21.06 -7.65
CA LYS A 150 10.04 -21.60 -6.50
C LYS A 150 10.91 -21.52 -5.24
N ASN A 151 10.28 -21.35 -4.07
CA ASN A 151 10.96 -21.27 -2.77
C ASN A 151 12.02 -20.15 -2.63
N LYS A 152 11.91 -19.06 -3.39
CA LYS A 152 12.78 -17.89 -3.22
C LYS A 152 12.60 -17.30 -1.81
N ARG A 153 13.71 -17.05 -1.11
CA ARG A 153 13.72 -16.38 0.19
C ARG A 153 13.10 -14.99 0.08
N SER A 154 12.23 -14.67 1.01
CA SER A 154 11.63 -13.34 1.13
C SER A 154 12.21 -12.67 2.38
N TYR A 155 13.12 -11.72 2.17
CA TYR A 155 13.79 -11.00 3.24
C TYR A 155 12.90 -9.87 3.76
N ILE A 156 12.82 -9.71 5.07
CA ILE A 156 12.02 -8.70 5.75
C ILE A 156 12.86 -7.42 5.90
N GLN A 157 12.34 -6.32 5.37
CA GLN A 157 13.00 -5.01 5.38
C GLN A 157 12.50 -4.18 6.57
N LEU A 158 13.01 -4.46 7.78
CA LEU A 158 12.57 -3.82 9.03
C LEU A 158 12.73 -2.29 9.02
N ASN A 159 13.78 -1.78 8.36
CA ASN A 159 14.05 -0.35 8.19
C ASN A 159 13.07 0.36 7.25
N HIS A 160 12.26 -0.40 6.48
CA HIS A 160 11.23 0.14 5.59
C HIS A 160 9.80 -0.13 6.12
N ALA A 161 9.66 -0.52 7.40
CA ALA A 161 8.37 -0.67 8.04
C ALA A 161 7.56 0.64 7.94
N LYS A 162 6.34 0.58 7.42
CA LYS A 162 5.53 1.79 7.14
C LYS A 162 4.05 1.53 7.35
N PHE A 163 3.36 2.53 7.90
CA PHE A 163 1.89 2.56 7.87
C PHE A 163 1.42 2.84 6.44
N MET A 164 0.74 1.86 5.85
CA MET A 164 0.22 1.92 4.50
C MET A 164 -1.29 2.03 4.51
N TYR A 165 -1.81 2.99 3.74
CA TYR A 165 -3.25 3.11 3.52
C TYR A 165 -3.78 1.83 2.86
N TYR A 166 -4.90 1.30 3.37
CA TYR A 166 -5.44 0.00 2.94
C TYR A 166 -5.64 -0.12 1.42
N ARG A 167 -5.82 1.02 0.76
CA ARG A 167 -5.98 1.16 -0.69
C ARG A 167 -4.74 0.82 -1.51
N ARG A 168 -3.57 0.86 -0.88
CA ARG A 168 -2.30 0.45 -1.48
C ARG A 168 -2.09 -1.06 -1.40
N LEU A 169 -2.97 -1.78 -0.71
CA LEU A 169 -2.89 -3.22 -0.51
C LEU A 169 -3.79 -3.93 -1.52
N GLU A 170 -3.24 -4.94 -2.18
CA GLU A 170 -3.92 -5.76 -3.16
C GLU A 170 -3.73 -7.24 -2.87
N LYS A 171 -4.67 -8.06 -3.34
CA LYS A 171 -4.51 -9.51 -3.37
C LYS A 171 -3.33 -9.90 -4.25
N ILE A 172 -2.63 -10.97 -3.87
CA ILE A 172 -1.56 -11.54 -4.68
C ILE A 172 -2.20 -12.18 -5.91
N LYS A 173 -1.79 -11.76 -7.11
CA LYS A 173 -2.35 -12.28 -8.37
C LYS A 173 -2.10 -13.79 -8.48
N GLY A 174 -3.15 -14.55 -8.84
CA GLY A 174 -3.07 -16.00 -9.04
C GLY A 174 -2.85 -16.83 -7.78
N ARG A 175 -3.00 -16.24 -6.59
CA ARG A 175 -2.83 -16.91 -5.29
C ARG A 175 -3.99 -16.59 -4.36
N GLY A 176 -4.32 -17.55 -3.49
CA GLY A 176 -5.21 -17.31 -2.35
C GLY A 176 -4.51 -16.48 -1.26
N THR A 177 -5.20 -16.31 -0.13
CA THR A 177 -4.62 -15.66 1.05
C THR A 177 -3.46 -16.52 1.58
N ILE A 178 -2.31 -15.88 1.80
CA ILE A 178 -1.15 -16.48 2.45
C ILE A 178 -1.01 -15.80 3.81
N ASN A 179 -0.89 -16.58 4.88
CA ASN A 179 -0.64 -16.10 6.22
C ASN A 179 0.55 -16.86 6.81
N ILE A 180 1.46 -16.15 7.47
CA ILE A 180 2.72 -16.73 8.01
C ILE A 180 2.56 -17.38 9.38
N GLY A 181 1.39 -17.25 10.00
CA GLY A 181 1.09 -17.79 11.32
C GLY A 181 1.57 -16.93 12.48
N SER A 182 1.04 -17.21 13.67
CA SER A 182 1.31 -16.45 14.89
C SER A 182 2.75 -16.60 15.39
N GLU A 183 3.36 -17.77 15.21
CA GLU A 183 4.72 -18.03 15.71
C GLU A 183 5.76 -17.23 14.93
N GLU A 184 5.63 -17.14 13.61
CA GLU A 184 6.47 -16.25 12.80
C GLU A 184 6.25 -14.79 13.16
N ILE A 185 5.00 -14.37 13.41
CA ILE A 185 4.71 -13.01 13.85
C ILE A 185 5.37 -12.70 15.20
N LYS A 186 5.33 -13.62 16.18
CA LYS A 186 6.02 -13.45 17.46
C LYS A 186 7.54 -13.33 17.26
N ARG A 187 8.12 -14.19 16.44
CA ARG A 187 9.56 -14.15 16.09
C ARG A 187 9.92 -12.81 15.47
N ILE A 188 9.19 -12.37 14.46
CA ILE A 188 9.41 -11.09 13.78
C ILE A 188 9.21 -9.90 14.73
N SER A 189 8.24 -9.97 15.65
CA SER A 189 7.98 -8.92 16.64
C SER A 189 9.16 -8.72 17.58
N LYS A 190 9.75 -9.82 18.07
CA LYS A 190 10.97 -9.76 18.89
C LYS A 190 12.10 -9.11 18.10
N GLU A 191 12.33 -9.58 16.88
CA GLU A 191 13.41 -9.04 16.03
C GLU A 191 13.20 -7.57 15.65
N PHE A 192 11.94 -7.13 15.50
CA PHE A 192 11.60 -5.75 15.19
C PHE A 192 11.82 -4.83 16.39
N ILE A 193 11.44 -5.23 17.61
CA ILE A 193 11.74 -4.49 18.84
C ILE A 193 13.26 -4.37 19.02
N ASP A 194 13.98 -5.48 18.87
CA ASP A 194 15.44 -5.48 18.95
C ASP A 194 16.08 -4.58 17.90
N PHE A 195 15.50 -4.50 16.69
CA PHE A 195 15.95 -3.59 15.63
C PHE A 195 15.72 -2.11 15.98
N LEU A 196 14.59 -1.78 16.62
CA LEU A 196 14.28 -0.41 17.06
C LEU A 196 15.14 0.03 18.25
N ASN A 197 15.57 -0.92 19.08
CA ASN A 197 16.43 -0.69 20.24
C ASN A 197 17.93 -0.68 19.90
N LEU A 198 18.31 -0.81 18.63
CA LEU A 198 19.71 -0.72 18.24
C LEU A 198 20.25 0.66 18.63
N PRO A 199 21.36 0.73 19.39
CA PRO A 199 21.97 2.01 19.71
C PRO A 199 22.27 2.73 18.40
N ILE A 200 21.87 4.00 18.32
CA ILE A 200 22.37 4.89 17.28
C ILE A 200 23.86 4.98 17.56
N ASP A 201 24.71 4.50 16.64
CA ASP A 201 26.16 4.69 16.75
C ASP A 201 26.41 6.18 16.96
N THR A 202 26.72 6.58 18.19
CA THR A 202 27.17 7.93 18.55
C THR A 202 28.67 8.08 18.30
N ASP A 203 29.24 7.20 17.49
CA ASP A 203 30.61 7.29 17.03
C ASP A 203 30.69 8.41 15.98
N ASN A 204 30.88 9.62 16.51
CA ASN A 204 31.52 10.72 15.81
C ASN A 204 32.85 10.24 15.22
N ASN A 205 32.95 10.25 13.90
CA ASN A 205 34.18 10.51 13.17
C ASN A 205 33.89 11.54 12.08
#